data_AF-A0A3D1B9G8-F1
#
_entry.id   AF-A0A3D1B9G8-F1
#
_cell.length_a   1.000
_cell.length_b   1.000
_cell.length_c   1.000
_cell.angle_alpha   90.00
_cell.angle_beta   90.00
_cell.angle_gamma   90.00
#
_symmetry.space_group_name_H-M   'P 1'
#
loop_
_entity.id
_entity.type
_entity.pdbx_description
1 polymer ?
#
loop_
_entity_poly.entity_id
_entity_poly.type
_entity_poly.pdbx_seq_one_letter_code
_entity_poly.pdbx_strand_id
1 'polypeptide(L)' 'MTKQQAFTREDLLRCSRGELFGPSNAQLPAPNMLMVDRIVHISE' A
#
# COMPACT_ATOMS: atom_id res chain seq x y z
N MET A 1 -5.86 -17.04 -1.88
CA MET A 1 -5.42 -15.88 -1.08
C MET A 1 -6.51 -14.84 -1.15
N THR A 2 -7.20 -14.56 -0.04
CA THR A 2 -8.20 -13.50 0.02
C THR A 2 -7.49 -12.17 -0.20
N LYS A 3 -7.76 -11.48 -1.32
CA LYS A 3 -7.20 -10.14 -1.57
C LYS A 3 -7.77 -9.19 -0.52
N GLN A 4 -6.90 -8.49 0.20
CA GLN A 4 -7.32 -7.49 1.18
C GLN A 4 -8.01 -6.32 0.47
N GLN A 5 -9.22 -5.97 0.92
CA GLN A 5 -10.08 -4.97 0.28
C GLN A 5 -9.94 -3.56 0.88
N ALA A 6 -9.20 -3.40 1.97
CA ALA A 6 -8.97 -2.10 2.59
C ALA A 6 -7.56 -2.06 3.20
N PHE A 7 -6.86 -0.94 3.06
CA PHE A 7 -5.49 -0.76 3.52
C PHE A 7 -5.39 0.47 4.42
N THR A 8 -4.76 0.28 5.57
CA THR A 8 -4.49 1.37 6.52
C THR A 8 -3.29 2.19 6.06
N ARG A 9 -3.09 3.35 6.68
CA ARG A 9 -1.89 4.19 6.45
C ARG A 9 -0.60 3.41 6.65
N GLU A 10 -0.55 2.56 7.67
CA GLU A 10 0.63 1.73 7.95
C GLU A 10 0.89 0.73 6.82
N ASP A 11 -0.15 0.15 6.25
CA ASP A 11 -0.01 -0.74 5.09
C ASP A 11 0.51 -0.01 3.85
N LEU A 12 0.06 1.24 3.61
CA LEU A 12 0.57 2.07 2.53
C LEU A 12 2.04 2.45 2.74
N LEU A 13 2.44 2.71 3.99
CA LEU A 13 3.84 2.95 4.34
C LEU A 13 4.68 1.67 4.16
N ARG A 14 4.19 0.50 4.54
CA ARG A 14 4.84 -0.80 4.27
C ARG A 14 4.99 -1.05 2.77
N CYS A 15 3.99 -0.69 1.98
CA CYS A 15 4.05 -0.73 0.53
C CYS A 15 5.14 0.21 -0.02
N SER A 16 5.27 1.42 0.53
CA SER A 16 6.32 2.36 0.13
C SER A 16 7.74 1.90 0.44
N ARG A 17 7.91 1.00 1.42
CA ARG A 17 9.20 0.38 1.76
C ARG A 17 9.47 -0.92 0.99
N GLY A 18 8.55 -1.35 0.12
CA GLY A 18 8.66 -2.63 -0.59
C GLY A 18 8.40 -3.85 0.28
N GLU A 19 7.84 -3.69 1.48
CA GLU A 19 7.57 -4.78 2.43
C GLU A 19 6.22 -5.46 2.20
N LEU A 20 5.29 -4.78 1.51
CA LEU A 20 3.93 -5.30 1.30
C LEU A 20 3.85 -6.27 0.12
N PHE A 21 4.47 -5.91 -1.01
CA PHE A 21 4.47 -6.73 -2.22
C PHE A 21 5.83 -7.37 -2.52
N GLY A 22 6.89 -6.99 -1.79
CA GLY A 22 8.25 -7.45 -2.03
C GLY A 22 9.09 -6.47 -2.88
N PRO A 23 10.42 -6.65 -2.89
CA PRO A 23 11.36 -5.64 -3.38
C PRO A 23 11.32 -5.41 -4.91
N SER A 24 10.75 -6.33 -5.69
CA SER A 24 10.65 -6.23 -7.15
C SER A 24 9.24 -5.91 -7.65
N ASN A 25 8.28 -5.68 -6.75
CA ASN A 25 6.89 -5.42 -7.09
C ASN A 25 6.55 -3.93 -6.91
N ALA A 26 5.31 -3.56 -7.24
CA ALA A 26 4.84 -2.18 -7.15
C ALA A 26 5.05 -1.59 -5.74
N GLN A 27 5.58 -0.37 -5.69
CA GLN A 27 5.80 0.38 -4.46
C GLN A 27 5.08 1.71 -4.55
N LEU A 28 4.47 2.13 -3.45
CA LEU A 28 3.94 3.48 -3.34
C LEU A 28 5.08 4.48 -3.10
N PRO A 29 4.90 5.76 -3.47
CA PRO A 29 5.84 6.80 -3.08
C PRO A 29 5.94 6.89 -1.55
N ALA A 30 7.13 7.22 -1.04
CA ALA A 30 7.30 7.58 0.37
C ALA A 30 6.76 9.00 0.65
N PRO A 31 6.47 9.36 1.92
CA PRO A 31 6.23 10.75 2.31
C PRO A 31 7.43 11.65 1.90
N ASN A 32 7.27 12.88 1.40
CA ASN A 32 6.08 13.75 1.24
C ASN A 32 5.28 13.54 -0.06
N MET A 33 5.62 12.52 -0.87
CA MET A 33 4.92 12.25 -2.14
C MET A 33 3.79 11.23 -2.01
N LEU A 34 3.65 10.58 -0.84
CA LEU A 34 2.50 9.73 -0.54
C LEU A 34 1.24 10.60 -0.30
N MET A 35 0.35 10.62 -1.29
CA MET A 35 -0.88 11.44 -1.27
C MET A 35 -2.12 10.68 -0.80
N VAL A 36 -1.96 9.48 -0.24
CA VAL A 36 -3.07 8.61 0.19
C VAL A 36 -2.89 8.23 1.66
N ASP A 37 -3.89 8.49 2.49
CA ASP A 37 -3.88 8.12 3.91
C ASP A 37 -4.41 6.71 4.16
N ARG A 38 -5.41 6.25 3.38
CA ARG A 38 -5.99 4.90 3.48
C ARG A 38 -6.73 4.50 2.20
N ILE A 39 -6.84 3.20 1.95
CA ILE A 39 -7.75 2.62 0.94
C ILE A 39 -8.93 2.01 1.69
N VAL A 40 -10.12 2.59 1.56
CA VAL A 40 -11.32 2.10 2.26
C VAL A 40 -11.98 0.91 1.56
N HIS A 41 -11.78 0.79 0.24
CA HIS A 41 -12.35 -0.28 -0.58
C HIS A 41 -11.50 -0.49 -1.85
N ILE A 42 -11.19 -1.74 -2.17
CA ILE A 42 -10.65 -2.20 -3.45
C ILE A 42 -11.33 -3.53 -3.81
N SER A 43 -11.73 -3.64 -5.07
CA SER A 43 -12.37 -4.81 -5.67
C SER A 43 -11.61 -5.19 -6.94
N GLU A 44 -11.90 -6.35 -7.50
CA GLU A 44 -11.37 -6.80 -8.80
C GLU A 44 -11.80 -5.92 -9.97
#